data_AF-A0A060ZLK6-F1
#
_entry.id   AF-A0A060ZLK6-F1
#
_cell.length_a   1.000
_cell.length_b   1.000
_cell.length_c   1.000
_cell.angle_alpha   90.00
_cell.angle_beta   90.00
_cell.angle_gamma   90.00
#
_symmetry.space_group_name_H-M   'P 1'
#
loop_
_entity.id
_entity.type
_entity.pdbx_description
1 polymer ?
#
loop_
_entity_poly.entity_id
_entity_poly.type
_entity_poly.pdbx_seq_one_letter_code
_entity_poly.pdbx_strand_id
1 'polypeptide(L)'
;MTADFLPGTDGPWQSSRAKTLCRRGPRYVTGADLVRIARTLALEPWHFTQTAPAAADDPTGVVLDNARRRVTLRVANAAHGCVFHIRTLQGTGRCGLGDLAPASCRMFPALPGKGATRTGGEAVEEVRGGTGPRLDEEQLAEAERQWAADRDHWFELIARWNALAEKAETPPDVEDFQRYLLEAQTSREAGTPWPEDVVA
;
A
#
# COMPACT_ATOMS: atom_id res chain seq x y z
N MET A 1 2.57 -15.04 38.17
CA MET A 1 2.42 -15.71 36.86
C MET A 1 3.23 -14.92 35.86
N THR A 2 4.48 -15.30 35.65
CA THR A 2 5.35 -14.78 34.60
C THR A 2 4.96 -15.50 33.32
N ALA A 3 4.26 -14.81 32.43
CA ALA A 3 4.08 -15.30 31.07
C ALA A 3 5.47 -15.31 30.42
N ASP A 4 6.02 -16.49 30.19
CA ASP A 4 7.18 -16.69 29.35
C ASP A 4 6.80 -16.29 27.92
N PHE A 5 7.03 -15.01 27.59
CA PHE A 5 7.04 -14.54 26.22
C PHE A 5 8.29 -15.12 25.56
N LEU A 6 8.18 -16.34 25.03
CA LEU A 6 9.15 -16.82 24.06
C LEU A 6 9.25 -15.74 22.96
N PRO A 7 10.44 -15.19 22.67
CA PRO A 7 10.58 -14.22 21.61
C PRO A 7 10.13 -14.89 20.33
N GLY A 8 8.97 -14.44 19.82
CA GLY A 8 8.41 -14.91 18.58
C GLY A 8 9.49 -14.87 17.52
N THR A 9 9.62 -15.97 16.81
CA THR A 9 10.57 -16.18 15.72
C THR A 9 10.50 -15.09 14.64
N ASP A 10 9.41 -14.33 14.62
CA ASP A 10 9.13 -13.17 13.77
C ASP A 10 9.99 -11.93 14.06
N GLY A 11 10.61 -11.83 15.23
CA GLY A 11 11.33 -10.64 15.70
C GLY A 11 12.38 -10.10 14.70
N PRO A 12 13.27 -10.94 14.12
CA PRO A 12 14.28 -10.49 13.16
C PRO A 12 13.68 -10.06 11.81
N TRP A 13 12.67 -10.77 11.29
CA TRP A 13 12.01 -10.41 10.03
C TRP A 13 11.27 -9.08 10.16
N GLN A 14 10.47 -8.93 11.23
CA GLN A 14 9.74 -7.70 11.53
C GLN A 14 10.70 -6.52 11.71
N SER A 15 11.83 -6.73 12.41
CA SER A 15 12.86 -5.72 12.59
C SER A 15 13.52 -5.29 11.28
N SER A 16 13.83 -6.24 10.38
CA SER A 16 14.43 -5.94 9.06
C SER A 16 13.44 -5.20 8.14
N ARG A 17 12.19 -5.68 8.09
CA ARG A 17 11.10 -5.01 7.39
C ARG A 17 10.87 -3.59 7.94
N ALA A 18 10.94 -3.41 9.25
CA ALA A 18 10.77 -2.10 9.88
C ALA A 18 11.91 -1.13 9.54
N LYS A 19 13.16 -1.61 9.58
CA LYS A 19 14.36 -0.82 9.21
C LYS A 19 14.33 -0.38 7.73
N THR A 20 13.76 -1.21 6.85
CA THR A 20 13.82 -1.00 5.39
C THR A 20 12.56 -0.34 4.83
N LEU A 21 11.38 -0.96 5.01
CA LEU A 21 10.11 -0.50 4.45
C LEU A 21 9.41 0.50 5.37
N CYS A 22 9.31 0.22 6.67
CA CYS A 22 8.59 1.12 7.58
C CYS A 22 9.33 2.46 7.75
N ARG A 23 10.66 2.52 7.65
CA ARG A 23 11.39 3.79 7.71
C ARG A 23 11.19 4.68 6.48
N ARG A 24 11.11 4.08 5.28
CA ARG A 24 11.01 4.82 4.00
C ARG A 24 9.55 5.03 3.55
N GLY A 25 8.62 4.25 4.09
CA GLY A 25 7.24 4.16 3.62
C GLY A 25 7.08 3.02 2.62
N PRO A 26 5.95 2.28 2.64
CA PRO A 26 5.70 1.22 1.68
C PRO A 26 5.67 1.77 0.26
N ARG A 27 6.42 1.12 -0.64
CA ARG A 27 6.33 1.36 -2.08
C ARG A 27 5.31 0.35 -2.64
N TYR A 28 4.60 0.71 -3.71
CA TYR A 28 3.64 -0.17 -4.41
C TYR A 28 2.37 -0.52 -3.63
N VAL A 29 1.77 0.48 -2.97
CA VAL A 29 0.43 0.35 -2.37
C VAL A 29 -0.61 0.50 -3.47
N THR A 30 -1.63 -0.37 -3.48
CA THR A 30 -2.75 -0.33 -4.42
C THR A 30 -4.00 0.29 -3.80
N GLY A 31 -4.99 0.63 -4.63
CA GLY A 31 -6.30 1.06 -4.14
C GLY A 31 -6.94 0.05 -3.18
N ALA A 32 -6.84 -1.25 -3.50
CA ALA A 32 -7.35 -2.33 -2.64
C ALA A 32 -6.68 -2.35 -1.25
N ASP A 33 -5.37 -2.10 -1.17
CA ASP A 33 -4.68 -1.99 0.12
C ASP A 33 -5.22 -0.80 0.95
N LEU A 34 -5.40 0.36 0.31
CA LEU A 34 -5.90 1.56 0.98
C LEU A 34 -7.33 1.37 1.50
N VAL A 35 -8.23 0.85 0.67
CA VAL A 35 -9.63 0.62 1.07
C VAL A 35 -9.72 -0.42 2.17
N ARG A 36 -8.95 -1.51 2.08
CA ARG A 36 -8.91 -2.55 3.13
C ARG A 36 -8.42 -1.98 4.46
N ILE A 37 -7.38 -1.14 4.47
CA ILE A 37 -6.90 -0.45 5.67
C ILE A 37 -7.98 0.50 6.21
N ALA A 38 -8.56 1.34 5.35
CA ALA A 38 -9.59 2.31 5.72
C ALA A 38 -10.78 1.65 6.43
N ARG A 39 -11.35 0.61 5.80
CA ARG A 39 -12.50 -0.12 6.35
C ARG A 39 -12.16 -0.84 7.65
N THR A 40 -11.00 -1.49 7.73
CA THR A 40 -10.64 -2.25 8.93
C THR A 40 -10.35 -1.34 10.13
N LEU A 41 -9.76 -0.17 9.89
CA LEU A 41 -9.49 0.80 10.94
C LEU A 41 -10.69 1.70 11.24
N ALA A 42 -11.79 1.60 10.48
CA ALA A 42 -12.91 2.54 10.51
C ALA A 42 -12.43 4.00 10.41
N LEU A 43 -11.50 4.25 9.49
CA LEU A 43 -10.91 5.55 9.19
C LEU A 43 -10.98 5.83 7.70
N GLU A 44 -11.22 7.07 7.34
CA GLU A 44 -11.20 7.48 5.95
C GLU A 44 -9.76 7.56 5.41
N PRO A 45 -9.55 7.33 4.09
CA PRO A 45 -8.22 7.28 3.50
C PRO A 45 -7.34 8.51 3.76
N TRP A 46 -7.92 9.72 3.86
CA TRP A 46 -7.17 10.96 4.14
C TRP A 46 -6.48 10.97 5.51
N HIS A 47 -6.91 10.13 6.46
CA HIS A 47 -6.29 10.08 7.78
C HIS A 47 -4.94 9.35 7.83
N PHE A 48 -4.61 8.56 6.82
CA PHE A 48 -3.37 7.75 6.82
C PHE A 48 -2.63 7.76 5.49
N THR A 49 -3.06 8.57 4.53
CA THR A 49 -2.40 8.73 3.25
C THR A 49 -1.83 10.12 3.07
N GLN A 50 -0.90 10.25 2.14
CA GLN A 50 -0.34 11.53 1.72
C GLN A 50 -0.08 11.50 0.21
N THR A 51 0.00 12.68 -0.39
CA THR A 51 0.37 12.84 -1.79
C THR A 51 1.86 13.08 -1.95
N ALA A 52 2.44 12.59 -3.04
CA ALA A 52 3.75 13.01 -3.51
C ALA A 52 3.67 13.35 -5.01
N PRO A 53 4.52 14.24 -5.55
CA PRO A 53 4.56 14.51 -6.98
C PRO A 53 4.69 13.23 -7.81
N ALA A 54 3.96 13.17 -8.91
CA ALA A 54 4.02 12.08 -9.89
C ALA A 54 4.70 12.54 -11.17
N ALA A 55 5.43 11.63 -11.83
CA ALA A 55 5.90 11.87 -13.19
C ALA A 55 4.71 11.89 -14.17
N ALA A 56 4.89 12.54 -15.32
CA ALA A 56 3.81 12.72 -16.31
C ALA A 56 3.27 11.38 -16.85
N ASP A 57 4.15 10.39 -17.00
CA ASP A 57 3.87 9.04 -17.51
C ASP A 57 3.62 8.01 -16.40
N ASP A 58 3.60 8.43 -15.13
CA ASP A 58 3.33 7.52 -14.01
C ASP A 58 1.87 7.04 -14.05
N PRO A 59 1.60 5.72 -14.19
CA PRO A 59 0.24 5.17 -14.21
C PRO A 59 -0.48 5.32 -12.88
N THR A 60 0.23 5.64 -11.80
CA THR A 60 -0.34 5.97 -10.49
C THR A 60 -0.55 7.47 -10.27
N GLY A 61 -0.33 8.28 -11.30
CA GLY A 61 -0.50 9.72 -11.26
C GLY A 61 -1.96 10.14 -11.34
N VAL A 62 -2.50 10.55 -10.20
CA VAL A 62 -3.82 11.16 -10.03
C VAL A 62 -3.76 12.62 -10.44
N VAL A 63 -4.63 13.02 -11.36
CA VAL A 63 -4.78 14.38 -11.84
C VAL A 63 -5.75 15.13 -10.94
N LEU A 64 -5.34 16.31 -10.48
CA LEU A 64 -6.07 17.22 -9.59
C LEU A 64 -6.00 18.65 -10.14
N ASP A 65 -6.84 19.53 -9.60
CA ASP A 65 -6.79 20.99 -9.85
C ASP A 65 -6.82 21.35 -11.36
N ASN A 66 -7.74 20.76 -12.13
CA ASN A 66 -7.87 20.94 -13.60
C ASN A 66 -6.58 20.65 -14.37
N ALA A 67 -5.99 19.47 -14.16
CA ALA A 67 -4.74 19.04 -14.80
C ALA A 67 -3.49 19.85 -14.42
N ARG A 68 -3.56 20.76 -13.43
CA ARG A 68 -2.39 21.53 -12.98
C ARG A 68 -1.49 20.73 -12.04
N ARG A 69 -2.02 19.71 -11.37
CA ARG A 69 -1.27 18.89 -10.42
C ARG A 69 -1.45 17.41 -10.73
N ARG A 70 -0.34 16.68 -10.69
CA ARG A 70 -0.31 15.21 -10.79
C ARG A 70 0.40 14.65 -9.58
N VAL A 71 -0.28 13.79 -8.84
CA VAL A 71 0.21 13.24 -7.57
C VAL A 71 0.03 11.74 -7.51
N THR A 72 0.91 11.08 -6.77
CA THR A 72 0.73 9.68 -6.37
C THR A 72 0.20 9.65 -4.94
N LEU A 73 -0.79 8.80 -4.68
CA LEU A 73 -1.28 8.55 -3.33
C LEU A 73 -0.43 7.47 -2.65
N ARG A 74 0.01 7.72 -1.42
CA ARG A 74 0.89 6.81 -0.66
C ARG A 74 0.43 6.73 0.78
N VAL A 75 0.78 5.67 1.50
CA VAL A 75 0.66 5.67 2.96
C VAL A 75 1.55 6.78 3.54
N ALA A 76 1.01 7.54 4.48
CA ALA A 76 1.68 8.69 5.07
C ALA A 76 2.96 8.31 5.80
N ASN A 77 3.94 9.22 5.79
CA ASN A 77 5.12 9.14 6.64
C ASN A 77 5.03 10.21 7.73
N ALA A 78 5.18 9.79 8.99
CA ALA A 78 5.47 10.65 10.13
C ALA A 78 6.99 10.92 10.26
N ALA A 79 7.40 11.64 11.30
CA ALA A 79 8.80 11.99 11.57
C ALA A 79 9.76 10.77 11.66
N HIS A 80 9.23 9.56 11.80
CA HIS A 80 9.99 8.32 11.99
C HIS A 80 9.76 7.26 10.90
N GLY A 81 9.18 7.67 9.77
CA GLY A 81 8.81 6.80 8.65
C GLY A 81 7.31 6.61 8.54
N CYS A 82 6.88 5.50 7.96
CA CYS A 82 5.47 5.10 7.78
C CYS A 82 4.65 5.36 9.05
N VAL A 83 3.46 5.94 8.90
CA VAL A 83 2.53 6.27 10.00
C VAL A 83 2.15 5.04 10.83
N PHE A 84 2.21 3.84 10.26
CA PHE A 84 1.95 2.59 10.94
C PHE A 84 3.20 1.94 11.56
N HIS A 85 4.33 2.66 11.65
CA HIS A 85 5.53 2.15 12.30
C HIS A 85 5.42 2.31 13.83
N ILE A 86 5.40 1.20 14.56
CA ILE A 86 5.41 1.19 16.03
C ILE A 86 6.81 0.82 16.51
N ARG A 87 7.40 1.65 17.37
CA ARG A 87 8.65 1.31 18.09
C ARG A 87 8.29 0.67 19.43
N THR A 88 8.91 -0.44 19.74
CA THR A 88 8.79 -1.10 21.04
C THR A 88 9.75 -0.46 22.05
N LEU A 89 9.53 -0.72 23.35
CA LEU A 89 10.43 -0.27 24.43
C LEU A 89 11.87 -0.82 24.29
N GLN A 90 12.05 -1.91 23.54
CA GLN A 90 13.35 -2.52 23.27
C GLN A 90 14.06 -1.87 22.07
N GLY A 91 13.49 -0.81 21.49
CA GLY A 91 14.05 -0.13 20.31
C GLY A 91 13.84 -0.88 18.99
N THR A 92 13.10 -2.00 19.01
CA THR A 92 12.73 -2.74 17.79
C THR A 92 11.50 -2.12 17.14
N GLY A 93 11.44 -2.14 15.80
CA GLY A 93 10.30 -1.63 15.03
C GLY A 93 9.38 -2.77 14.62
N ARG A 94 8.07 -2.55 14.70
CA ARG A 94 7.03 -3.44 14.15
C ARG A 94 6.01 -2.67 13.33
N CYS A 95 5.34 -3.36 12.41
CA CYS A 95 4.22 -2.78 11.67
C CYS A 95 2.95 -2.84 12.53
N GLY A 96 2.34 -1.69 12.80
CA GLY A 96 1.08 -1.58 13.53
C GLY A 96 -0.13 -2.12 12.79
N LEU A 97 -0.03 -2.33 11.46
CA LEU A 97 -1.07 -2.99 10.69
C LEU A 97 -1.08 -4.52 10.83
N GLY A 98 0.03 -5.13 11.28
CA GLY A 98 0.14 -6.59 11.31
C GLY A 98 -0.17 -7.22 9.93
N ASP A 99 -1.17 -8.10 9.90
CA ASP A 99 -1.66 -8.79 8.70
C ASP A 99 -2.39 -7.86 7.72
N LEU A 100 -2.79 -6.67 8.18
CA LEU A 100 -3.41 -5.65 7.33
C LEU A 100 -2.39 -4.85 6.52
N ALA A 101 -1.10 -5.13 6.67
CA ALA A 101 -0.08 -4.43 5.91
C ALA A 101 -0.33 -4.53 4.39
N PRO A 102 0.09 -3.51 3.61
CA PRO A 102 0.02 -3.58 2.16
C PRO A 102 0.66 -4.86 1.61
N ALA A 103 0.17 -5.38 0.50
CA ALA A 103 0.69 -6.63 -0.08
C ALA A 103 2.22 -6.58 -0.28
N SER A 104 2.74 -5.45 -0.78
CA SER A 104 4.19 -5.23 -0.94
C SER A 104 4.99 -5.31 0.37
N CYS A 105 4.36 -5.01 1.51
CA CYS A 105 4.95 -5.13 2.83
C CYS A 105 4.91 -6.56 3.37
N ARG A 106 3.89 -7.35 3.01
CA ARG A 106 3.76 -8.76 3.40
C ARG A 106 4.71 -9.66 2.62
N MET A 107 4.93 -9.35 1.34
CA MET A 107 5.86 -10.08 0.47
C MET A 107 7.34 -9.84 0.77
N PHE A 108 7.68 -8.88 1.64
CA PHE A 108 9.07 -8.55 1.97
C PHE A 108 9.87 -9.79 2.43
N PRO A 109 11.09 -10.03 1.92
CA PRO A 109 11.91 -9.13 1.10
C PRO A 109 11.68 -9.21 -0.42
N ALA A 110 10.74 -10.02 -0.91
CA ALA A 110 10.36 -9.98 -2.32
C ALA A 110 9.65 -8.65 -2.62
N LEU A 111 10.03 -8.01 -3.73
CA LEU A 111 9.34 -6.84 -4.24
C LEU A 111 8.42 -7.28 -5.38
N PRO A 112 7.12 -6.94 -5.34
CA PRO A 112 6.21 -7.32 -6.41
C PRO A 112 6.64 -6.74 -7.76
N GLY A 113 6.45 -7.52 -8.84
CA GLY A 113 6.77 -7.12 -10.21
C GLY A 113 8.26 -7.19 -10.59
N LYS A 114 9.17 -7.43 -9.63
CA LYS A 114 10.55 -7.84 -9.92
C LYS A 114 10.64 -9.34 -9.70
N GLY A 115 10.20 -10.12 -10.69
CA GLY A 115 10.14 -11.58 -10.61
C GLY A 115 11.45 -12.14 -10.05
N ALA A 116 11.38 -12.80 -8.89
CA ALA A 116 12.38 -13.54 -8.11
C ALA A 116 13.89 -13.19 -8.25
N THR A 117 14.23 -12.03 -8.78
CA THR A 117 15.61 -11.57 -8.92
C THR A 117 15.92 -10.92 -7.60
N ARG A 118 16.44 -11.77 -6.69
CA ARG A 118 17.32 -11.36 -5.60
C ARG A 118 18.42 -10.49 -6.21
N THR A 119 18.16 -9.20 -6.37
CA THR A 119 19.17 -8.24 -6.80
C THR A 119 20.21 -8.17 -5.71
N GLY A 120 21.30 -8.91 -5.90
CA GLY A 120 22.57 -8.62 -5.25
C GLY A 120 22.99 -7.20 -5.58
N GLY A 121 23.49 -6.49 -4.57
CA GLY A 121 24.10 -5.16 -4.75
C GLY A 121 24.09 -4.31 -3.48
N GLU A 122 23.10 -4.46 -2.63
CA GLU A 122 23.20 -4.11 -1.21
C GLU A 122 22.87 -5.40 -0.49
N ALA A 123 23.85 -5.97 0.22
CA ALA A 123 23.55 -7.00 1.18
C ALA A 123 22.59 -6.37 2.20
N VAL A 124 21.28 -6.56 1.98
CA VAL A 124 20.37 -6.82 3.08
C VAL A 124 20.99 -8.07 3.67
N GLU A 125 21.87 -7.85 4.65
CA GLU A 125 22.60 -8.87 5.39
C GLU A 125 21.69 -10.08 5.42
N GLU A 126 22.12 -11.16 4.75
CA GLU A 126 21.36 -12.40 4.67
C GLU A 126 20.82 -12.64 6.08
N VAL A 127 19.53 -12.39 6.29
CA VAL A 127 18.88 -12.73 7.55
C VAL A 127 18.68 -14.24 7.48
N ARG A 128 19.79 -14.97 7.42
CA ARG A 128 19.93 -16.37 7.79
C ARG A 128 19.60 -16.41 9.27
N GLY A 129 18.31 -16.56 9.58
CA GLY A 129 17.83 -16.67 10.96
C GLY A 129 16.56 -15.89 11.30
N GLY A 130 15.83 -15.33 10.33
CA GLY A 130 14.56 -14.64 10.59
C GLY A 130 13.37 -15.55 10.37
N THR A 131 12.92 -16.25 11.41
CA THR A 131 11.78 -17.17 11.40
C THR A 131 10.44 -16.42 11.59
N GLY A 132 10.23 -15.32 10.87
CA GLY A 132 8.86 -14.82 10.65
C GLY A 132 8.08 -15.76 9.73
N PRO A 133 6.74 -15.66 9.64
CA PRO A 133 5.99 -16.35 8.59
C PRO A 133 6.34 -15.68 7.26
N ARG A 134 7.50 -16.04 6.75
CA ARG A 134 7.85 -15.83 5.35
C ARG A 134 6.80 -16.62 4.59
N LEU A 135 6.11 -15.95 3.68
CA LEU A 135 5.26 -16.64 2.73
C LEU A 135 6.10 -17.73 2.08
N ASP A 136 5.59 -18.96 2.11
CA ASP A 136 6.18 -20.03 1.30
C ASP A 136 6.05 -19.68 -0.20
N GLU A 137 6.63 -20.51 -1.06
CA GLU A 137 6.67 -20.24 -2.50
C GLU A 137 5.26 -20.15 -3.11
N GLU A 138 4.32 -20.98 -2.66
CA GLU A 138 2.95 -21.00 -3.14
C GLU A 138 2.19 -19.75 -2.67
N GLN A 139 2.33 -19.40 -1.39
CA GLN A 139 1.76 -18.21 -0.80
C GLN A 139 2.31 -16.93 -1.42
N LEU A 140 3.61 -16.91 -1.75
CA LEU A 140 4.23 -15.78 -2.43
C LEU A 140 3.70 -15.66 -3.87
N ALA A 141 3.60 -16.76 -4.60
CA ALA A 141 3.06 -16.75 -5.97
C ALA A 141 1.60 -16.29 -5.99
N GLU A 142 0.79 -16.70 -5.01
CA GLU A 142 -0.58 -16.22 -4.86
C GLU A 142 -0.63 -14.72 -4.51
N ALA A 143 0.20 -14.28 -3.56
CA ALA A 143 0.29 -12.86 -3.21
C ALA A 143 0.73 -11.99 -4.40
N GLU A 144 1.63 -12.49 -5.25
CA GLU A 144 2.06 -11.80 -6.48
C GLU A 144 0.93 -11.72 -7.51
N ARG A 145 0.17 -12.81 -7.73
CA ARG A 145 -1.00 -12.80 -8.62
C ARG A 145 -2.06 -11.80 -8.16
N GLN A 146 -2.41 -11.86 -6.87
CA GLN A 146 -3.39 -10.96 -6.29
C GLN A 146 -2.93 -9.49 -6.39
N TRP A 147 -1.67 -9.21 -6.06
CA TRP A 147 -1.13 -7.86 -6.17
C TRP A 147 -1.14 -7.36 -7.63
N ALA A 148 -0.84 -8.22 -8.61
CA ALA A 148 -0.87 -7.83 -10.02
C ALA A 148 -2.29 -7.44 -10.45
N ALA A 149 -3.30 -8.24 -10.08
CA ALA A 149 -4.70 -7.93 -10.34
C ALA A 149 -5.14 -6.61 -9.67
N ASP A 150 -4.73 -6.41 -8.42
CA ASP A 150 -5.03 -5.17 -7.69
C ASP A 150 -4.31 -3.94 -8.26
N ARG A 151 -3.09 -4.12 -8.77
CA ARG A 151 -2.34 -3.07 -9.46
C ARG A 151 -3.02 -2.67 -10.76
N ASP A 152 -3.43 -3.65 -11.57
CA ASP A 152 -4.03 -3.38 -12.88
C ASP A 152 -5.38 -2.67 -12.71
N HIS A 153 -6.20 -3.11 -11.75
CA HIS A 153 -7.42 -2.40 -11.38
C HIS A 153 -7.14 -0.99 -10.86
N TRP A 154 -6.08 -0.81 -10.06
CA TRP A 154 -5.68 0.51 -9.56
C TRP A 154 -5.30 1.47 -10.69
N PHE A 155 -4.61 0.99 -11.72
CA PHE A 155 -4.29 1.79 -12.90
C PHE A 155 -5.55 2.17 -13.69
N GLU A 156 -6.49 1.24 -13.86
CA GLU A 156 -7.76 1.54 -14.53
C GLU A 156 -8.58 2.58 -13.75
N LEU A 157 -8.68 2.43 -12.43
CA LEU A 157 -9.39 3.37 -11.55
C LEU A 157 -8.83 4.79 -11.68
N ILE A 158 -7.50 4.94 -11.67
CA ILE A 158 -6.84 6.24 -11.85
C ILE A 158 -7.11 6.81 -13.24
N ALA A 159 -7.04 5.98 -14.29
CA ALA A 159 -7.33 6.43 -15.65
C ALA A 159 -8.76 6.97 -15.78
N ARG A 160 -9.74 6.26 -15.20
CA ARG A 160 -11.15 6.67 -15.17
C ARG A 160 -11.36 7.95 -14.38
N TRP A 161 -10.81 8.03 -13.17
CA TRP A 161 -10.82 9.27 -12.38
C TRP A 161 -10.26 10.45 -13.16
N ASN A 162 -9.09 10.30 -13.80
CA ASN A 162 -8.47 11.38 -14.55
C ASN A 162 -9.36 11.86 -15.70
N ALA A 163 -10.06 10.95 -16.39
CA ALA A 163 -11.01 11.31 -17.44
C ALA A 163 -12.26 12.05 -16.93
N LEU A 164 -12.67 11.80 -15.68
CA LEU A 164 -13.73 12.55 -15.00
C LEU A 164 -13.24 13.93 -14.57
N ALA A 165 -12.05 14.00 -13.95
CA ALA A 165 -11.45 15.23 -13.46
C ALA A 165 -11.18 16.24 -14.57
N GLU A 166 -10.84 15.80 -15.79
CA GLU A 166 -10.67 16.67 -16.96
C GLU A 166 -11.97 17.36 -17.40
N LYS A 167 -13.13 16.77 -17.12
CA LYS A 167 -14.44 17.26 -17.56
C LYS A 167 -15.19 18.02 -16.46
N ALA A 168 -14.66 18.02 -15.24
CA ALA A 168 -15.33 18.59 -14.08
C ALA A 168 -15.37 20.13 -14.16
N GLU A 169 -16.56 20.71 -13.96
CA GLU A 169 -16.73 22.17 -13.90
C GLU A 169 -16.02 22.77 -12.67
N THR A 170 -16.08 22.05 -11.55
CA THR A 170 -15.35 22.38 -10.32
C THR A 170 -14.11 21.48 -10.23
N PRO A 171 -12.90 22.04 -10.04
CA PRO A 171 -11.68 21.25 -9.93
C PRO A 171 -11.76 20.30 -8.74
N PRO A 172 -11.66 18.97 -8.94
CA PRO A 172 -11.70 18.03 -7.83
C PRO A 172 -10.36 18.02 -7.09
N ASP A 173 -10.42 17.74 -5.79
CA ASP A 173 -9.25 17.63 -4.93
C ASP A 173 -8.89 16.16 -4.61
N VAL A 174 -7.92 15.98 -3.72
CA VAL A 174 -7.46 14.64 -3.33
C VAL A 174 -8.50 13.87 -2.51
N GLU A 175 -9.32 14.55 -1.72
CA GLU A 175 -10.38 13.91 -0.94
C GLU A 175 -11.48 13.41 -1.86
N ASP A 176 -11.81 14.16 -2.91
CA ASP A 176 -12.76 13.71 -3.93
C ASP A 176 -12.27 12.44 -4.62
N PHE A 177 -10.97 12.37 -4.98
CA PHE A 177 -10.37 11.14 -5.50
C PHE A 177 -10.46 9.98 -4.50
N GLN A 178 -10.23 10.24 -3.22
CA GLN A 178 -10.30 9.21 -2.18
C GLN A 178 -11.73 8.71 -1.93
N ARG A 179 -12.74 9.57 -2.08
CA ARG A 179 -14.15 9.16 -2.08
C ARG A 179 -14.46 8.28 -3.30
N TYR A 180 -14.05 8.70 -4.49
CA TYR A 180 -14.20 7.90 -5.70
C TYR A 180 -13.52 6.53 -5.58
N LEU A 181 -12.33 6.46 -4.98
CA LEU A 181 -11.65 5.20 -4.68
C LEU A 181 -12.52 4.25 -3.84
N LEU A 182 -13.14 4.75 -2.77
CA LEU A 182 -14.01 3.94 -1.91
C LEU A 182 -15.24 3.40 -2.67
N GLU A 183 -15.84 4.24 -3.50
CA GLU A 183 -17.01 3.87 -4.33
C GLU A 183 -16.63 2.85 -5.39
N ALA A 184 -15.59 3.11 -6.18
CA ALA A 184 -15.13 2.21 -7.23
C ALA A 184 -14.72 0.83 -6.70
N GLN A 185 -14.06 0.78 -5.54
CA GLN A 185 -13.71 -0.49 -4.90
C GLN A 185 -14.95 -1.23 -4.38
N THR A 186 -15.97 -0.51 -3.92
CA THR A 186 -17.26 -1.10 -3.55
C THR A 186 -17.96 -1.70 -4.78
N SER A 187 -17.95 -1.00 -5.92
CA SER A 187 -18.47 -1.55 -7.18
C SER A 187 -17.74 -2.81 -7.62
N ARG A 188 -16.40 -2.81 -7.55
CA ARG A 188 -15.57 -3.98 -7.88
C ARG A 188 -15.95 -5.20 -7.03
N GLU A 189 -16.10 -5.02 -5.73
CA GLU A 189 -16.43 -6.11 -4.81
C GLU A 189 -17.87 -6.62 -5.00
N ALA A 190 -18.79 -5.72 -5.34
CA ALA A 190 -20.18 -6.08 -5.65
C ALA A 190 -20.36 -6.67 -7.06
N GLY A 191 -19.33 -6.61 -7.91
CA GLY A 191 -19.43 -7.02 -9.32
C GLY A 191 -20.34 -6.11 -10.14
N THR A 192 -20.48 -4.84 -9.76
CA THR A 192 -21.33 -3.85 -10.43
C THR A 192 -20.49 -2.94 -11.36
N PRO A 193 -21.14 -2.21 -12.28
CA PRO A 193 -20.45 -1.21 -13.10
C PRO A 193 -19.71 -0.14 -12.27
N TRP A 194 -18.82 0.60 -12.94
CA TRP A 194 -18.09 1.70 -12.31
C TRP A 194 -19.05 2.80 -11.84
N PRO A 195 -18.66 3.61 -10.83
CA PRO A 195 -19.54 4.64 -10.27
C PRO A 195 -20.11 5.58 -11.33
N GLU A 196 -19.30 6.01 -12.29
CA GLU A 196 -19.71 6.89 -13.38
C GLU A 196 -20.67 6.24 -14.39
N ASP A 197 -20.65 4.91 -14.53
CA ASP A 197 -21.48 4.17 -15.50
C ASP A 197 -22.92 3.96 -14.98
N VAL A 198 -23.18 4.19 -13.69
CA VAL A 198 -24.50 4.02 -13.06
C VAL A 198 -25.29 5.34 -13.03
N VAL A 199 -24.59 6.48 -13.05
CA VAL A 199 -25.18 7.83 -12.95
C VAL A 199 -25.43 8.46 -14.33
N ALA A 200 -24.82 7.93 -15.38
CA ALA A 200 -24.99 8.36 -16.78
C ALA A 200 -26.29 7.83 -17.40
#